data_AF-A0A1D3TZ95-F1
#
_entry.id   AF-A0A1D3TZ95-F1
#
_cell.length_a   1.000
_cell.length_b   1.000
_cell.length_c   1.000
_cell.angle_alpha   90.00
_cell.angle_beta   90.00
_cell.angle_gamma   90.00
#
_symmetry.space_group_name_H-M   'P 1'
#
loop_
_entity.id
_entity.type
_entity.pdbx_description
1 polymer ?
#
loop_
_entity_poly.entity_id
_entity_poly.type
_entity_poly.pdbx_seq_one_letter_code
_entity_poly.pdbx_strand_id
1 'polypeptide(L)'
;MARYKVKDENLKELAEIYNFKGRQAVYEILNSQYSVKNPYFVFRRMCEHPDLSYDPERDCFRIDETQSEENVFMSMEELCSPIIPQHISNKEQQEIDSRPAAMDKLIRELIGDRLLELSKYVTIDSLTKRIIVDKTTLTMDGYQLITH
;
A
#
# COMPACT_ATOMS: atom_id res chain seq x y z
N MET A 1 -8.41 -42.83 -17.42
CA MET A 1 -7.66 -41.93 -16.51
C MET A 1 -8.67 -41.17 -15.67
N ALA A 2 -8.59 -41.29 -14.34
CA ALA A 2 -9.55 -40.67 -13.44
C ALA A 2 -9.44 -39.15 -13.53
N ARG A 3 -10.55 -38.46 -13.82
CA ARG A 3 -10.62 -36.99 -13.77
C ARG A 3 -10.71 -36.59 -12.31
N TYR A 4 -9.59 -36.18 -11.72
CA TYR A 4 -9.58 -35.63 -10.37
C TYR A 4 -10.09 -34.19 -10.42
N LYS A 5 -11.27 -33.97 -9.87
CA LYS A 5 -11.82 -32.62 -9.69
C LYS A 5 -11.03 -31.93 -8.58
N VAL A 6 -10.44 -30.77 -8.88
CA VAL A 6 -9.78 -29.94 -7.87
C VAL A 6 -10.82 -29.62 -6.79
N LYS A 7 -10.55 -29.98 -5.53
CA LYS A 7 -11.43 -29.64 -4.40
C LYS A 7 -11.25 -28.17 -4.02
N ASP A 8 -12.16 -27.63 -3.22
CA ASP A 8 -12.06 -26.22 -2.79
C ASP A 8 -10.93 -26.03 -1.77
N GLU A 9 -10.67 -27.03 -0.93
CA GLU A 9 -9.51 -27.10 -0.02
C GLU A 9 -8.18 -26.87 -0.74
N ASN A 10 -8.04 -27.44 -1.94
CA ASN A 10 -6.80 -27.36 -2.73
C ASN A 10 -6.65 -26.00 -3.45
N LEU A 11 -7.66 -25.13 -3.43
CA LEU A 11 -7.57 -23.82 -4.07
C LEU A 11 -6.64 -22.86 -3.32
N LYS A 12 -6.58 -22.97 -1.98
CA LYS A 12 -5.66 -22.17 -1.15
C LYS A 12 -4.21 -22.50 -1.47
N GLU A 13 -3.89 -23.79 -1.52
CA GLU A 13 -2.56 -24.28 -1.93
C GLU A 13 -2.19 -23.81 -3.34
N LEU A 14 -3.12 -23.88 -4.31
CA LEU A 14 -2.87 -23.37 -5.66
C LEU A 14 -2.66 -21.85 -5.69
N ALA A 15 -3.31 -21.09 -4.80
CA ALA A 15 -3.14 -19.64 -4.67
C ALA A 15 -1.77 -19.28 -4.07
N GLU A 16 -1.30 -20.02 -3.06
CA GLU A 16 0.06 -19.87 -2.53
C GLU A 16 1.12 -20.13 -3.60
N ILE A 17 0.93 -21.21 -4.37
CA ILE A 17 1.84 -21.56 -5.47
C ILE A 17 1.80 -20.49 -6.57
N TYR A 18 0.62 -19.92 -6.86
CA TYR A 18 0.48 -18.79 -7.78
C TYR A 18 1.30 -17.59 -7.31
N ASN A 19 1.22 -17.24 -6.03
CA ASN A 19 1.92 -16.10 -5.45
C ASN A 19 3.46 -16.31 -5.42
N PHE A 20 3.92 -17.54 -5.14
CA PHE A 20 5.36 -17.80 -4.99
C PHE A 20 6.07 -18.13 -6.31
N LYS A 21 5.44 -18.94 -7.18
CA LYS A 21 6.05 -19.46 -8.41
C LYS A 21 5.40 -18.94 -9.69
N GLY A 22 4.32 -18.17 -9.57
CA GLY A 22 3.60 -17.61 -10.70
C GLY A 22 2.67 -18.59 -11.41
N ARG A 23 1.98 -18.04 -12.42
CA ARG A 23 0.92 -18.71 -13.19
C ARG A 23 1.36 -20.01 -13.87
N GLN A 24 2.59 -20.08 -14.37
CA GLN A 24 3.08 -21.26 -15.11
C GLN A 24 3.19 -22.50 -14.21
N ALA A 25 3.69 -22.34 -12.99
CA ALA A 25 3.81 -23.44 -12.03
C ALA A 25 2.45 -24.04 -11.67
N VAL A 26 1.43 -23.19 -11.50
CA VAL A 26 0.05 -23.64 -11.26
C VAL A 26 -0.46 -24.46 -12.45
N TYR A 27 -0.14 -24.06 -13.68
CA TYR A 27 -0.62 -24.76 -14.89
C TYR A 27 0.04 -26.14 -15.04
N GLU A 28 1.32 -26.24 -14.71
CA GLU A 28 2.04 -27.52 -14.68
C GLU A 28 1.46 -28.47 -13.64
N ILE A 29 1.12 -27.98 -12.44
CA ILE A 29 0.50 -28.78 -11.38
C ILE A 29 -0.91 -29.24 -11.78
N LEU A 30 -1.70 -28.33 -12.35
CA LEU A 30 -3.05 -28.65 -12.83
C LEU A 30 -3.02 -29.72 -13.93
N ASN A 31 -2.05 -29.67 -14.83
CA ASN A 31 -1.90 -30.66 -15.88
C ASN A 31 -1.35 -32.00 -15.35
N SER A 32 -0.32 -31.97 -14.51
CA SER A 32 0.36 -33.17 -14.01
C SER A 32 -0.44 -33.93 -12.96
N GLN A 33 -0.94 -33.24 -11.93
CA GLN A 33 -1.62 -33.87 -10.79
C GLN A 33 -3.12 -34.05 -11.02
N TYR A 34 -3.78 -33.05 -11.62
CA TYR A 34 -5.23 -33.05 -11.76
C TYR A 34 -5.70 -33.44 -13.17
N SER A 35 -4.78 -33.64 -14.13
CA SER A 35 -5.09 -33.89 -15.55
C SER A 35 -6.03 -32.83 -16.16
N VAL A 36 -5.95 -31.59 -15.66
CA VAL A 36 -6.76 -30.45 -16.11
C VAL A 36 -6.09 -29.80 -17.31
N LYS A 37 -6.68 -30.02 -18.50
CA LYS A 37 -6.18 -29.44 -19.75
C LYS A 37 -6.44 -27.93 -19.89
N ASN A 38 -7.50 -27.43 -19.25
CA ASN A 38 -7.88 -26.02 -19.31
C ASN A 38 -7.91 -25.41 -17.89
N PRO A 39 -6.84 -24.72 -17.48
CA PRO A 39 -6.75 -24.06 -16.18
C PRO A 39 -7.73 -22.90 -15.97
N TYR A 40 -8.32 -22.36 -17.03
CA TYR A 40 -9.16 -21.15 -16.96
C TYR A 40 -10.29 -21.27 -15.94
N PHE A 41 -11.00 -22.40 -15.94
CA PHE A 41 -12.12 -22.63 -15.03
C PHE A 41 -11.68 -22.78 -13.57
N VAL A 42 -10.46 -23.29 -13.33
CA VAL A 42 -9.91 -23.39 -11.98
C VAL A 42 -9.49 -22.01 -11.49
N PHE A 43 -8.82 -21.22 -12.32
CA PHE A 43 -8.44 -19.86 -12.00
C PHE A 43 -9.66 -18.98 -11.72
N ARG A 44 -10.71 -19.07 -12.56
CA ARG A 44 -11.97 -18.38 -12.32
C ARG A 44 -12.58 -18.76 -10.97
N ARG A 45 -12.57 -20.05 -10.62
CA ARG A 45 -13.06 -20.53 -9.33
C ARG A 45 -12.20 -20.02 -8.17
N MET A 46 -10.89 -19.86 -8.35
CA MET A 46 -10.02 -19.23 -7.35
C MET A 46 -10.40 -17.76 -7.13
N CYS A 47 -10.67 -17.01 -8.20
CA CYS A 47 -11.09 -15.60 -8.11
C CYS A 47 -12.50 -15.42 -7.49
N GLU A 48 -13.38 -16.41 -7.63
CA GLU A 48 -14.75 -16.38 -7.11
C GLU A 48 -14.85 -17.00 -5.70
N HIS A 49 -13.76 -17.54 -5.14
CA HIS A 49 -13.76 -18.22 -3.85
C HIS A 49 -13.82 -17.22 -2.68
N PRO A 50 -14.68 -17.42 -1.66
CA PRO A 50 -14.88 -16.45 -0.59
C PRO A 50 -13.61 -16.13 0.22
N ASP A 51 -12.75 -17.14 0.43
CA ASP A 51 -11.51 -16.99 1.22
C ASP A 51 -10.30 -16.49 0.41
N LEU A 52 -10.47 -16.25 -0.90
CA LEU A 52 -9.40 -15.85 -1.81
C LEU A 52 -9.79 -14.54 -2.49
N SER A 53 -9.05 -13.47 -2.20
CA SER A 53 -9.24 -12.18 -2.88
C SER A 53 -8.13 -11.97 -3.91
N TYR A 54 -8.48 -11.96 -5.20
CA TYR A 54 -7.51 -11.66 -6.26
C TYR A 54 -7.27 -10.16 -6.40
N ASP A 55 -6.00 -9.75 -6.37
CA ASP A 55 -5.54 -8.38 -6.58
C ASP A 55 -4.99 -8.23 -8.01
N PRO A 56 -5.71 -7.54 -8.92
CA PRO A 56 -5.30 -7.41 -10.32
C PRO A 56 -4.11 -6.46 -10.52
N GLU A 57 -3.82 -5.56 -9.58
CA GLU A 57 -2.68 -4.63 -9.71
C GLU A 57 -1.36 -5.34 -9.38
N ARG A 58 -1.41 -6.27 -8.44
CA ARG A 58 -0.24 -7.03 -7.97
C ARG A 58 -0.12 -8.41 -8.60
N ASP A 59 -1.13 -8.84 -9.36
CA ASP A 59 -1.27 -10.19 -9.91
C ASP A 59 -1.04 -11.27 -8.85
N CYS A 60 -1.77 -11.18 -7.73
CA CYS A 60 -1.63 -12.13 -6.62
C CYS A 60 -2.96 -12.37 -5.89
N PHE A 61 -3.04 -13.49 -5.17
CA PHE A 61 -4.17 -13.81 -4.30
C PHE A 61 -3.84 -13.43 -2.85
N ARG A 62 -4.76 -12.72 -2.19
CA ARG A 62 -4.76 -12.55 -0.74
C ARG A 62 -5.53 -13.72 -0.14
N ILE A 63 -4.84 -14.48 0.70
CA ILE A 63 -5.44 -15.55 1.49
C ILE A 63 -5.78 -14.88 2.81
N ASP A 64 -7.07 -14.76 3.13
CA ASP A 64 -7.48 -14.42 4.49
C ASP A 64 -7.19 -15.64 5.34
N GLU A 65 -5.93 -15.78 5.75
CA GLU A 65 -5.62 -16.49 6.98
C GLU A 65 -6.33 -15.68 8.05
N THR A 66 -7.46 -16.22 8.56
CA THR A 66 -7.97 -15.86 9.87
C THR A 66 -6.76 -15.70 10.77
N GLN A 67 -6.41 -14.45 11.07
CA GLN A 67 -5.23 -14.12 11.85
C GLN A 67 -5.32 -14.96 13.11
N SER A 68 -4.52 -16.03 13.18
CA SER A 68 -4.37 -16.73 14.43
C SER A 68 -3.89 -15.68 15.41
N GLU A 69 -4.55 -15.56 16.56
CA GLU A 69 -4.19 -14.59 17.60
C GLU A 69 -2.71 -14.75 18.05
N GLU A 70 -2.08 -15.87 17.70
CA GLU A 70 -0.65 -16.14 17.84
C GLU A 70 0.27 -15.23 17.00
N ASN A 71 -0.20 -14.63 15.89
CA ASN A 71 0.59 -13.71 15.07
C ASN A 71 0.47 -12.23 15.51
N VAL A 72 -0.23 -11.95 16.60
CA VAL A 72 -0.36 -10.58 17.14
C VAL A 72 0.89 -10.16 17.93
N PHE A 73 1.65 -11.12 18.46
CA PHE A 73 2.84 -10.86 19.24
C PHE A 73 4.07 -11.52 18.61
N MET A 74 5.16 -10.77 18.49
CA MET A 74 6.45 -11.31 18.04
C MET A 74 6.97 -12.34 19.05
N SER A 75 7.63 -13.40 18.57
CA SER A 75 8.26 -14.38 19.46
C SER A 75 9.49 -13.78 20.16
N MET A 76 9.90 -14.37 21.29
CA MET A 76 11.08 -13.91 22.02
C MET A 76 12.36 -14.04 21.17
N GLU A 77 12.45 -15.08 20.36
CA GLU A 77 13.54 -15.29 19.44
C GLU A 77 13.58 -14.22 18.34
N GLU A 78 12.42 -13.76 17.86
CA GLU A 78 12.28 -12.70 16.85
C GLU A 78 12.70 -11.33 17.42
N LEU A 79 12.36 -11.03 18.67
CA LEU A 79 12.77 -9.80 19.36
C LEU A 79 14.28 -9.75 19.65
N CYS A 80 14.89 -10.90 19.90
CA CYS A 80 16.33 -11.01 20.17
C CYS A 80 17.18 -11.23 18.90
N SER A 81 16.54 -11.40 17.75
CA SER A 81 17.25 -11.48 16.48
C SER A 81 17.84 -10.11 16.13
N PRO A 82 19.04 -10.04 15.53
CA PRO A 82 19.50 -8.79 14.94
C PRO A 82 18.43 -8.34 13.95
N ILE A 83 17.98 -7.09 14.09
CA ILE A 83 17.00 -6.50 13.17
C ILE A 83 17.66 -6.45 11.79
N ILE A 84 17.46 -7.50 11.02
CA ILE A 84 17.69 -7.51 9.58
C ILE A 84 16.37 -6.99 9.03
N PRO A 85 16.29 -5.73 8.57
CA PRO A 85 15.06 -5.21 7.99
C PRO A 85 14.66 -6.10 6.80
N GLN A 86 13.67 -6.97 7.02
CA GLN A 86 13.10 -7.84 5.97
C GLN A 86 12.07 -7.09 5.10
N HIS A 87 11.85 -5.81 5.36
CA HIS A 87 11.17 -4.96 4.41
C HIS A 87 12.20 -4.42 3.41
N ILE A 88 12.36 -5.16 2.31
CA ILE A 88 12.91 -4.84 0.97
C ILE A 88 13.71 -6.06 0.52
N SER A 89 12.99 -7.11 0.11
CA SER A 89 13.52 -8.02 -0.90
C SER A 89 12.59 -7.91 -2.10
N ASN A 90 13.17 -7.62 -3.26
CA ASN A 90 12.57 -7.25 -4.55
C ASN A 90 12.10 -5.79 -4.74
N LYS A 91 13.08 -4.88 -4.83
CA LYS A 91 13.27 -4.01 -6.02
C LYS A 91 14.63 -3.33 -5.92
N GLU A 92 15.63 -3.95 -6.55
CA GLU A 92 16.90 -3.29 -6.88
C GLU A 92 16.69 -2.25 -7.98
N GLN A 93 15.95 -1.16 -7.75
CA GLN A 93 16.09 0.04 -8.60
C GLN A 93 15.60 1.28 -7.85
N GLN A 94 16.54 2.19 -7.60
CA GLN A 94 16.38 3.58 -7.17
C GLN A 94 16.19 3.85 -5.66
N GLU A 95 17.17 3.47 -4.85
CA GLU A 95 17.61 4.35 -3.75
C GLU A 95 18.90 5.05 -4.16
N ILE A 96 18.80 5.99 -5.11
CA ILE A 96 19.78 7.07 -5.20
C ILE A 96 19.15 8.22 -4.44
N ASP A 97 19.53 8.33 -3.16
CA ASP A 97 19.30 9.46 -2.25
C ASP A 97 17.89 10.10 -2.31
N SER A 98 16.88 9.42 -1.75
CA SER A 98 15.54 10.00 -1.60
C SER A 98 15.40 10.91 -0.37
N ARG A 99 16.42 10.99 0.49
CA ARG A 99 16.37 11.83 1.72
C ARG A 99 16.22 13.32 1.38
N PRO A 100 16.97 13.90 0.42
CA PRO A 100 16.72 15.27 -0.04
C PRO A 100 15.32 15.47 -0.59
N ALA A 101 14.81 14.52 -1.39
CA ALA A 101 13.49 14.63 -2.00
C ALA A 101 12.33 14.54 -0.97
N ALA A 102 12.45 13.66 0.02
CA ALA A 102 11.50 13.56 1.12
C ALA A 102 11.52 14.82 2.00
N MET A 103 12.71 15.37 2.26
CA MET A 103 12.85 16.63 2.98
C MET A 103 12.29 17.82 2.21
N ASP A 104 12.54 17.91 0.91
CA ASP A 104 11.96 18.96 0.05
C ASP A 104 10.44 18.90 0.03
N LYS A 105 9.87 17.69 0.05
CA LYS A 105 8.43 17.49 0.16
C LYS A 105 7.92 18.03 1.51
N LEU A 106 8.57 17.67 2.61
CA LEU A 106 8.19 18.15 3.94
C LEU A 106 8.27 19.69 4.03
N ILE A 107 9.33 20.29 3.47
CA ILE A 107 9.50 21.75 3.44
C ILE A 107 8.34 22.40 2.66
N ARG A 108 7.95 21.84 1.51
CA ARG A 108 6.82 22.35 0.72
C ARG A 108 5.49 22.24 1.47
N GLU A 109 5.26 21.14 2.18
CA GLU A 109 4.06 20.95 3.01
C GLU A 109 4.01 21.97 4.14
N LEU A 110 5.11 22.16 4.88
CA LEU A 110 5.18 23.16 5.96
C LEU A 110 5.00 24.60 5.47
N ILE A 111 5.58 24.95 4.32
CA ILE A 111 5.36 26.25 3.68
C ILE A 111 3.90 26.39 3.26
N GLY A 112 3.31 25.33 2.70
CA GLY A 112 1.91 25.29 2.31
C GLY A 112 0.98 25.54 3.49
N ASP A 113 1.17 24.82 4.58
CA ASP A 113 0.39 24.96 5.81
C ASP A 113 0.49 26.38 6.37
N ARG A 114 1.70 26.96 6.39
CA ARG A 114 1.91 28.31 6.90
C ARG A 114 1.27 29.37 5.99
N LEU A 115 1.35 29.22 4.67
CA LEU A 115 0.67 30.12 3.72
C LEU A 115 -0.85 30.01 3.82
N LEU A 116 -1.36 28.80 4.02
CA LEU A 116 -2.79 28.55 4.20
C LEU A 116 -3.31 29.20 5.48
N GLU A 117 -2.58 29.07 6.59
CA GLU A 117 -2.91 29.77 7.84
C GLU A 117 -2.94 31.29 7.67
N LEU A 118 -1.92 31.85 6.98
CA LEU A 118 -1.85 33.29 6.70
C LEU A 118 -2.97 33.78 5.76
N SER A 119 -3.47 32.91 4.87
CA SER A 119 -4.54 33.25 3.93
C SER A 119 -5.86 33.61 4.62
N LYS A 120 -6.06 33.18 5.88
CA LYS A 120 -7.20 33.60 6.72
C LYS A 120 -7.20 35.12 6.97
N TYR A 121 -6.03 35.72 7.04
CA TYR A 121 -5.85 37.11 7.44
C TYR A 121 -5.45 38.03 6.29
N VAL A 122 -4.80 37.49 5.25
CA VAL A 122 -4.20 38.29 4.18
C VAL A 122 -4.72 37.83 2.84
N THR A 123 -5.32 38.76 2.09
CA THR A 123 -5.72 38.58 0.70
C THR A 123 -4.87 39.46 -0.20
N ILE A 124 -4.33 38.89 -1.28
CA ILE A 124 -3.51 39.61 -2.25
C ILE A 124 -4.29 39.73 -3.56
N ASP A 125 -4.63 40.95 -3.94
CA ASP A 125 -5.15 41.26 -5.27
C ASP A 125 -3.99 41.65 -6.19
N SER A 126 -3.60 40.71 -7.05
CA SER A 126 -2.49 40.85 -7.98
C SER A 126 -2.78 41.79 -9.15
N LEU A 127 -4.06 42.03 -9.47
CA LEU A 127 -4.50 42.94 -10.53
C LEU A 127 -4.39 44.39 -10.06
N THR A 128 -4.94 44.68 -8.88
CA THR A 128 -4.92 46.04 -8.32
C THR A 128 -3.67 46.36 -7.51
N LYS A 129 -2.77 45.37 -7.34
CA LYS A 129 -1.55 45.46 -6.51
C LYS A 129 -1.87 45.85 -5.05
N ARG A 130 -2.96 45.33 -4.51
CA ARG A 130 -3.40 45.59 -3.13
C ARG A 130 -3.24 44.36 -2.27
N ILE A 131 -2.77 44.58 -1.04
CA ILE A 131 -2.77 43.57 0.02
C ILE A 131 -3.79 44.02 1.05
N ILE A 132 -4.78 43.17 1.30
CA ILE A 132 -5.86 43.40 2.25
C ILE A 132 -5.56 42.54 3.48
N VAL A 133 -5.45 43.19 4.63
CA VAL A 133 -5.18 42.52 5.91
C VAL A 133 -6.40 42.67 6.80
N ASP A 134 -7.00 41.54 7.19
CA ASP A 134 -8.12 41.51 8.12
C ASP A 134 -7.62 41.67 9.56
N LYS A 135 -7.57 42.93 10.00
CA LYS A 135 -7.19 43.29 11.36
C LYS A 135 -8.12 42.68 12.41
N THR A 136 -9.41 42.54 12.13
CA THR A 136 -10.39 42.08 13.13
C THR A 136 -10.12 40.64 13.52
N THR A 137 -9.98 39.77 12.50
CA THR A 137 -9.66 38.36 12.68
C THR A 137 -8.28 38.16 13.30
N LEU A 138 -7.27 38.95 12.88
CA LEU A 138 -5.94 38.92 13.52
C LEU A 138 -6.01 39.21 15.03
N THR A 139 -6.71 40.29 15.42
CA THR A 139 -6.81 40.66 16.85
C THR A 139 -7.62 39.66 17.67
N MET A 140 -8.66 39.06 17.07
CA MET A 140 -9.46 38.03 17.73
C MET A 140 -8.63 36.78 18.03
N ASP A 141 -7.73 36.41 17.11
CA ASP A 141 -6.82 35.27 17.28
C ASP A 141 -5.54 35.63 18.08
N GLY A 142 -5.47 36.83 18.64
CA GLY A 142 -4.41 37.26 19.57
C GLY A 142 -3.19 37.92 18.91
N TYR A 143 -3.22 38.19 17.61
CA TYR A 143 -2.13 38.85 16.90
C TYR A 143 -2.19 40.38 17.01
N GLN A 144 -1.02 41.02 17.03
CA GLN A 144 -0.86 42.48 16.97
C GLN A 144 -0.33 42.89 15.60
N LEU A 145 -1.01 43.85 14.96
CA LEU A 145 -0.58 44.42 13.68
C LEU A 145 0.35 45.62 13.93
N ILE A 146 1.62 45.50 13.52
CA ILE A 146 2.62 46.57 13.58
C ILE A 146 2.87 47.10 12.17
N THR A 147 2.75 48.41 11.97
CA THR A 147 3.04 49.11 10.72
C THR A 147 4.15 50.13 10.96
N HIS A 148 5.21 50.12 10.14
CA HIS A 148 6.35 51.04 10.20
C HIS A 148 6.25 52.16 9.16
#